data_AF-A0A2S9FC56-F1
#
_entry.id   AF-A0A2S9FC56-F1
#
_cell.length_a   1.000
_cell.length_b   1.000
_cell.length_c   1.000
_cell.angle_alpha   90.00
_cell.angle_beta   90.00
_cell.angle_gamma   90.00
#
_symmetry.space_group_name_H-M   'P 1'
#
loop_
_entity.id
_entity.type
_entity.pdbx_description
1 polymer ?
#
loop_
_entity_poly.entity_id
_entity_poly.type
_entity_poly.pdbx_seq_one_letter_code
_entity_poly.pdbx_strand_id
1 'polypeptide(L)'
;RELFCEKLRTPDAVLKAKRRTMIDAFGRASYARYDESSATRLVDIATAVRDDYDGDLRGLATRAGGDVTEAKRLLQQFTGIGATGAAIFLREVQDVWTWVRPFFDTRATEAAAQLGLPADPEELATSGGSDCARLAAALVRVSLDTRLRDKVAN
;
A
#
# COMPACT_ATOMS: atom_id res chain seq x y z
N ARG A 1 -12.12 0.02 -4.76
CA ARG A 1 -13.29 0.89 -5.10
C ARG A 1 -14.55 0.39 -4.39
N GLU A 2 -14.94 -0.88 -4.54
CA GLU A 2 -16.16 -1.43 -3.93
C GLU A 2 -16.26 -1.27 -2.40
N LEU A 3 -15.20 -1.58 -1.64
CA LEU A 3 -15.20 -1.36 -0.18
C LEU A 3 -15.45 0.11 0.22
N PHE A 4 -14.98 1.05 -0.60
CA PHE A 4 -15.20 2.49 -0.36
C PHE A 4 -16.64 2.91 -0.66
N CYS A 5 -17.30 2.26 -1.63
CA CYS A 5 -18.72 2.46 -1.91
C CYS A 5 -19.57 1.97 -0.73
N GLU A 6 -19.17 0.85 -0.11
CA GLU A 6 -19.79 0.31 1.11
C GLU A 6 -19.41 1.07 2.40
N LYS A 7 -18.68 2.20 2.29
CA LYS A 7 -18.21 3.01 3.43
C LYS A 7 -17.28 2.25 4.41
N LEU A 8 -16.67 1.15 3.98
CA LEU A 8 -15.72 0.36 4.76
C LEU A 8 -14.32 0.96 4.67
N ARG A 9 -14.14 2.14 5.28
CA ARG A 9 -12.92 2.95 5.19
C ARG A 9 -12.14 3.08 6.50
N THR A 10 -12.70 2.58 7.60
CA THR A 10 -12.06 2.57 8.91
C THR A 10 -12.17 1.18 9.53
N PRO A 11 -11.25 0.80 10.45
CA PRO A 11 -11.34 -0.46 11.17
C PRO A 11 -12.71 -0.66 11.83
N ASP A 12 -13.21 0.37 12.52
CA ASP A 12 -14.53 0.35 13.15
C ASP A 12 -15.68 0.10 12.18
N ALA A 13 -15.65 0.71 10.99
CA ALA A 13 -16.69 0.49 10.00
C ALA A 13 -16.66 -0.95 9.48
N VAL A 14 -15.47 -1.52 9.28
CA VAL A 14 -15.29 -2.93 8.90
C VAL A 14 -15.84 -3.86 9.98
N LEU A 15 -15.49 -3.61 11.25
CA LEU A 15 -15.85 -4.47 12.38
C LEU A 15 -17.35 -4.42 12.72
N LYS A 16 -18.03 -3.31 12.41
CA LYS A 16 -19.49 -3.16 12.58
C LYS A 16 -20.29 -3.67 11.38
N ALA A 17 -19.64 -3.89 10.22
CA ALA A 17 -20.33 -4.29 9.01
C ALA A 17 -20.80 -5.75 9.07
N LYS A 18 -21.90 -6.05 8.37
CA LYS A 18 -22.32 -7.44 8.14
C LYS A 18 -21.28 -8.12 7.25
N ARG A 19 -20.87 -9.34 7.59
CA ARG A 19 -19.91 -10.14 6.80
C ARG A 19 -20.31 -10.21 5.31
N ARG A 20 -21.60 -10.39 5.02
CA ARG A 20 -22.16 -10.43 3.65
C ARG A 20 -21.82 -9.16 2.85
N THR A 21 -21.85 -7.98 3.46
CA THR A 21 -21.50 -6.71 2.79
C THR A 21 -20.08 -6.73 2.25
N MET A 22 -19.12 -7.27 3.02
CA MET A 22 -17.74 -7.40 2.58
C MET A 22 -17.59 -8.43 1.46
N ILE A 23 -18.24 -9.60 1.60
CA ILE A 23 -18.22 -10.66 0.59
C ILE A 23 -18.77 -10.10 -0.74
N ASP A 24 -19.92 -9.44 -0.73
CA ASP A 24 -20.53 -8.89 -1.94
C ASP A 24 -19.64 -7.81 -2.58
N ALA A 25 -18.99 -6.97 -1.76
CA ALA A 25 -18.04 -5.97 -2.24
C ALA A 25 -16.81 -6.60 -2.91
N PHE A 26 -16.24 -7.67 -2.33
CA PHE A 26 -15.14 -8.41 -2.95
C PHE A 26 -15.60 -9.15 -4.22
N GLY A 27 -16.80 -9.73 -4.22
CA GLY A 27 -17.40 -10.36 -5.39
C GLY A 27 -17.48 -9.41 -6.59
N ARG A 28 -18.00 -8.18 -6.37
CA ARG A 28 -18.05 -7.13 -7.41
C ARG A 28 -16.68 -6.61 -7.83
N ALA A 29 -15.68 -6.70 -6.95
CA ALA A 29 -14.31 -6.29 -7.24
C ALA A 29 -13.51 -7.35 -8.03
N SER A 30 -14.17 -8.36 -8.62
CA SER A 30 -13.54 -9.49 -9.31
C SER A 30 -12.72 -10.42 -8.41
N TYR A 31 -13.01 -10.43 -7.10
CA TYR A 31 -12.46 -11.36 -6.12
C TYR A 31 -13.45 -12.47 -5.74
N ALA A 32 -14.47 -12.78 -6.55
CA ALA A 32 -15.52 -13.76 -6.23
C ALA A 32 -15.01 -15.15 -5.80
N ARG A 33 -13.84 -15.59 -6.29
CA ARG A 33 -13.23 -16.87 -5.86
C ARG A 33 -12.64 -16.82 -4.44
N TYR A 34 -12.33 -15.62 -3.95
CA TYR A 34 -11.60 -15.37 -2.72
C TYR A 34 -12.34 -14.38 -1.82
N ASP A 35 -13.62 -14.14 -2.05
CA ASP A 35 -14.39 -13.09 -1.39
C ASP A 35 -14.55 -13.36 0.11
N GLU A 36 -14.85 -14.60 0.49
CA GLU A 36 -14.97 -15.03 1.88
C GLU A 36 -13.64 -14.93 2.62
N SER A 37 -12.54 -15.41 2.01
CA SER A 37 -11.22 -15.35 2.64
C SER A 37 -10.68 -13.93 2.70
N SER A 38 -10.99 -13.09 1.71
CA SER A 38 -10.67 -11.65 1.71
C SER A 38 -11.47 -10.90 2.76
N ALA A 39 -12.76 -11.23 2.93
CA ALA A 39 -13.60 -10.68 4.00
C ALA A 39 -13.08 -11.06 5.39
N THR A 40 -12.69 -12.32 5.61
CA THR A 40 -12.04 -12.74 6.85
C THR A 40 -10.76 -11.95 7.10
N ARG A 41 -9.85 -11.89 6.11
CA ARG A 41 -8.59 -11.16 6.24
C ARG A 41 -8.79 -9.68 6.53
N LEU A 42 -9.79 -9.05 5.92
CA LEU A 42 -10.11 -7.64 6.16
C LEU A 42 -10.55 -7.41 7.62
N VAL A 43 -11.34 -8.32 8.19
CA VAL A 43 -11.74 -8.30 9.60
C VAL A 43 -10.54 -8.53 10.52
N ASP A 44 -9.66 -9.49 10.18
CA ASP A 44 -8.45 -9.77 10.98
C ASP A 44 -7.53 -8.54 11.02
N ILE A 45 -7.30 -7.90 9.87
CA ILE A 45 -6.52 -6.67 9.78
C ILE A 45 -7.18 -5.54 10.59
N ALA A 46 -8.48 -5.31 10.42
CA ALA A 46 -9.19 -4.27 11.16
C ALA A 46 -9.15 -4.51 12.68
N THR A 47 -9.23 -5.77 13.11
CA THR A 47 -9.10 -6.17 14.51
C THR A 47 -7.72 -5.83 15.04
N ALA A 48 -6.65 -6.24 14.33
CA ALA A 48 -5.27 -5.91 14.73
C ALA A 48 -5.02 -4.39 14.78
N VAL A 49 -5.55 -3.61 13.82
CA VAL A 49 -5.43 -2.14 13.88
C VAL A 49 -6.13 -1.56 15.10
N ARG A 50 -7.32 -2.07 15.45
CA ARG A 50 -8.06 -1.61 16.63
C ARG A 50 -7.35 -2.00 17.93
N ASP A 51 -6.92 -3.25 18.04
CA ASP A 51 -6.44 -3.82 19.31
C ASP A 51 -4.98 -3.43 19.61
N ASP A 52 -4.14 -3.34 18.58
CA ASP A 52 -2.70 -3.06 18.76
C ASP A 52 -2.34 -1.58 18.60
N TYR A 53 -3.22 -0.78 17.97
CA TYR A 53 -2.96 0.61 17.59
C TYR A 53 -4.15 1.54 17.81
N ASP A 54 -5.14 1.15 18.62
CA ASP A 54 -6.33 1.96 18.97
C ASP A 54 -7.12 2.48 17.75
N GLY A 55 -7.06 1.77 16.62
CA GLY A 55 -7.72 2.15 15.37
C GLY A 55 -6.93 3.13 14.51
N ASP A 56 -5.70 3.47 14.90
CA ASP A 56 -4.89 4.52 14.28
C ASP A 56 -3.44 4.06 14.00
N LEU A 57 -3.12 3.89 12.72
CA LEU A 57 -1.79 3.46 12.29
C LEU A 57 -0.67 4.47 12.58
N ARG A 58 -0.96 5.71 13.04
CA ARG A 58 0.08 6.58 13.63
C ARG A 58 0.72 5.94 14.86
N GLY A 59 0.02 5.03 15.56
CA GLY A 59 0.60 4.17 16.58
C GLY A 59 1.70 3.25 16.04
N LEU A 60 1.51 2.68 14.84
CA LEU A 60 2.54 1.89 14.16
C LEU A 60 3.76 2.75 13.82
N ALA A 61 3.56 3.96 13.29
CA ALA A 61 4.65 4.90 13.01
C ALA A 61 5.44 5.27 14.27
N THR A 62 4.74 5.53 15.37
CA THR A 62 5.35 5.82 16.67
C THR A 62 6.17 4.63 17.16
N ARG A 63 5.62 3.42 17.08
CA ARG A 63 6.29 2.18 17.48
C ARG A 63 7.51 1.87 16.60
N ALA A 64 7.46 2.20 15.32
CA ALA A 64 8.58 2.07 14.40
C ALA A 64 9.71 3.07 14.68
N GLY A 65 9.47 4.15 15.42
CA GLY A 65 10.50 5.11 15.81
C GLY A 65 11.19 5.82 14.64
N GLY A 66 10.52 5.93 13.49
CA GLY A 66 11.10 6.49 12.27
C GLY A 66 12.00 5.52 11.49
N ASP A 67 12.08 4.24 11.86
CA ASP A 67 12.82 3.22 11.15
C ASP A 67 11.93 2.51 10.12
N VAL A 68 12.27 2.64 8.84
CA VAL A 68 11.55 2.03 7.71
C VAL A 68 11.61 0.50 7.76
N THR A 69 12.73 -0.07 8.22
CA THR A 69 12.90 -1.52 8.36
C THR A 69 11.97 -2.04 9.46
N GLU A 70 11.89 -1.34 10.58
CA GLU A 70 10.99 -1.73 11.67
C GLU A 70 9.53 -1.56 11.27
N ALA A 71 9.17 -0.46 10.59
CA ALA A 71 7.81 -0.28 10.07
C ALA A 71 7.44 -1.40 9.08
N LYS A 72 8.35 -1.79 8.20
CA LYS A 72 8.17 -2.93 7.29
C LYS A 72 7.97 -4.24 8.05
N ARG A 73 8.68 -4.44 9.16
CA ARG A 73 8.54 -5.63 10.03
C ARG A 73 7.19 -5.64 10.75
N LEU A 74 6.76 -4.51 11.30
CA LEU A 74 5.46 -4.35 11.97
C LEU A 74 4.30 -4.56 10.98
N LEU A 75 4.38 -3.99 9.79
CA LEU A 75 3.38 -4.19 8.73
C LEU A 75 3.22 -5.67 8.33
N GLN A 76 4.31 -6.44 8.34
CA GLN A 76 4.28 -7.87 8.02
C GLN A 76 3.68 -8.75 9.12
N GLN A 77 3.37 -8.19 10.30
CA GLN A 77 2.65 -8.92 11.35
C GLN A 77 1.15 -9.00 11.06
N PHE A 78 0.62 -8.14 10.18
CA PHE A 78 -0.78 -8.21 9.77
C PHE A 78 -1.02 -9.44 8.89
N THR A 79 -2.08 -10.19 9.21
CA THR A 79 -2.44 -11.41 8.46
C THR A 79 -2.57 -11.12 6.97
N GLY A 80 -1.75 -11.81 6.17
CA GLY A 80 -1.76 -11.72 4.72
C GLY A 80 -1.04 -10.51 4.12
N ILE A 81 -0.28 -9.76 4.93
CA ILE A 81 0.66 -8.74 4.47
C ILE A 81 2.07 -9.33 4.48
N GLY A 82 2.59 -9.66 3.29
CA GLY A 82 3.99 -10.06 3.10
C GLY A 82 4.90 -8.88 2.74
N ALA A 83 6.17 -9.16 2.44
CA ALA A 83 7.16 -8.15 2.06
C ALA A 83 6.67 -7.21 0.93
N THR A 84 5.98 -7.75 -0.08
CA THR A 84 5.38 -6.97 -1.17
C THR A 84 4.26 -6.05 -0.69
N GLY A 85 3.38 -6.55 0.19
CA GLY A 85 2.28 -5.75 0.74
C GLY A 85 2.79 -4.61 1.62
N ALA A 86 3.79 -4.89 2.45
CA ALA A 86 4.45 -3.86 3.26
C ALA A 86 5.18 -2.83 2.40
N ALA A 87 5.85 -3.24 1.31
CA ALA A 87 6.48 -2.31 0.38
C ALA A 87 5.45 -1.42 -0.34
N ILE A 88 4.31 -1.98 -0.76
CA ILE A 88 3.21 -1.18 -1.33
C ILE A 88 2.71 -0.16 -0.31
N PHE A 89 2.49 -0.55 0.94
CA PHE A 89 2.07 0.38 1.98
C PHE A 89 3.07 1.52 2.18
N LEU A 90 4.36 1.18 2.35
CA LEU A 90 5.43 2.16 2.56
C LEU A 90 5.59 3.11 1.37
N ARG A 91 5.41 2.62 0.14
CA ARG A 91 5.44 3.45 -1.06
C ARG A 91 4.34 4.52 -1.07
N GLU A 92 3.12 4.16 -0.67
CA GLU A 92 1.97 5.08 -0.73
C GLU A 92 1.87 5.99 0.51
N VAL A 93 2.39 5.58 1.67
CA VAL A 93 2.23 6.33 2.94
C VAL A 93 3.18 7.53 3.06
N GLN A 94 4.15 7.70 2.16
CA GLN A 94 5.22 8.72 2.29
C GLN A 94 4.71 10.15 2.42
N ASP A 95 3.49 10.46 1.97
CA ASP A 95 2.87 11.79 2.11
C ASP A 95 2.32 12.05 3.52
N VAL A 96 2.09 10.99 4.28
CA VAL A 96 1.65 11.04 5.68
C VAL A 96 2.83 10.78 6.62
N TRP A 97 3.69 9.81 6.29
CA TRP A 97 4.90 9.46 7.02
C TRP A 97 6.12 9.92 6.22
N THR A 98 6.40 11.22 6.28
CA THR A 98 7.47 11.85 5.48
C THR A 98 8.86 11.31 5.80
N TRP A 99 9.06 10.72 6.98
CA TRP A 99 10.31 10.05 7.38
C TRP A 99 10.56 8.74 6.61
N VAL A 100 9.56 8.21 5.90
CA VAL A 100 9.73 7.05 5.00
C VAL A 100 10.42 7.47 3.70
N ARG A 101 10.49 8.77 3.39
CA ARG A 101 11.08 9.26 2.14
C ARG A 101 12.61 9.16 2.17
N PRO A 102 13.24 8.83 1.03
CA PRO A 102 12.61 8.27 -0.17
C PRO A 102 12.37 6.76 -0.06
N PHE A 103 11.19 6.29 -0.47
CA PHE A 103 10.89 4.86 -0.61
C PHE A 103 10.46 4.52 -2.02
N PHE A 104 11.35 3.83 -2.73
CA PHE A 104 11.11 3.21 -4.02
C PHE A 104 11.32 1.70 -3.88
N ASP A 105 10.26 0.92 -4.01
CA ASP A 105 10.40 -0.54 -4.02
C ASP A 105 11.08 -1.02 -5.31
N THR A 106 11.52 -2.28 -5.31
CA THR A 106 12.22 -2.90 -6.45
C THR A 106 11.48 -2.72 -7.77
N ARG A 107 10.15 -2.76 -7.77
CA ARG A 107 9.36 -2.61 -8.98
C ARG A 107 9.42 -1.17 -9.50
N ALA A 108 9.41 -0.19 -8.61
CA ALA A 108 9.56 1.21 -8.98
C ALA A 108 10.96 1.51 -9.53
N THR A 109 12.02 1.01 -8.90
CA THR A 109 13.41 1.23 -9.35
C THR A 109 13.71 0.50 -10.67
N GLU A 110 13.19 -0.71 -10.86
CA GLU A 110 13.29 -1.42 -12.14
C GLU A 110 12.58 -0.68 -13.27
N ALA A 111 11.38 -0.13 -13.00
CA ALA A 111 10.65 0.66 -13.98
C ALA A 111 11.39 1.97 -14.32
N ALA A 112 12.03 2.61 -13.35
CA ALA A 112 12.87 3.78 -13.57
C ALA A 112 14.04 3.45 -14.51
N ALA A 113 14.76 2.34 -14.24
CA ALA A 113 15.86 1.88 -15.08
C ALA A 113 15.42 1.61 -16.53
N GLN A 114 14.25 0.99 -16.73
CA GLN A 114 13.67 0.75 -18.06
C GLN A 114 13.33 2.03 -18.83
N LEU A 115 13.10 3.14 -18.12
CA LEU A 115 12.82 4.45 -18.70
C LEU A 115 14.07 5.33 -18.83
N GLY A 116 15.26 4.81 -18.52
CA GLY A 116 16.52 5.57 -18.54
C GLY A 116 16.65 6.57 -17.39
N LEU A 117 15.84 6.45 -16.35
CA LEU A 117 15.96 7.23 -15.11
C LEU A 117 16.95 6.54 -14.15
N PRO A 118 17.49 7.28 -13.16
CA PRO A 118 18.25 6.68 -12.08
C PRO A 118 17.49 5.53 -11.41
N ALA A 119 18.18 4.45 -11.05
CA ALA A 119 17.59 3.33 -10.33
C ALA A 119 17.83 3.39 -8.81
N ASP A 120 18.70 4.31 -8.37
CA ASP A 120 18.96 4.55 -6.96
C ASP A 120 17.81 5.40 -6.35
N PRO A 121 17.25 4.99 -5.20
CA PRO A 121 16.17 5.72 -4.53
C PRO A 121 16.48 7.19 -4.19
N GLU A 122 17.72 7.50 -3.79
CA GLU A 122 18.11 8.86 -3.42
C GLU A 122 18.26 9.72 -4.67
N GLU A 123 18.87 9.18 -5.73
CA GLU A 123 18.95 9.87 -7.02
C GLU A 123 17.56 10.12 -7.62
N LEU A 124 16.65 9.14 -7.53
CA LEU A 124 15.25 9.30 -7.95
C LEU A 124 14.52 10.39 -7.15
N ALA A 125 14.79 10.48 -5.85
CA ALA A 125 14.20 11.48 -4.99
C ALA A 125 14.57 12.90 -5.42
N THR A 126 15.75 13.13 -6.00
CA THR A 126 16.14 14.44 -6.53
C THR A 126 15.21 14.92 -7.65
N SER A 127 14.67 14.00 -8.44
CA SER A 127 13.71 14.29 -9.51
C SER A 127 12.27 14.41 -9.00
N GLY A 128 11.95 13.71 -7.91
CA GLY A 128 10.62 13.66 -7.31
C GLY A 128 10.35 14.72 -6.22
N GLY A 129 11.39 15.27 -5.60
CA GLY A 129 11.26 16.19 -4.46
C GLY A 129 10.34 15.63 -3.37
N SER A 130 9.37 16.45 -2.94
CA SER A 130 8.34 16.03 -1.96
C SER A 130 7.30 15.05 -2.52
N ASP A 131 7.26 14.82 -3.84
CA ASP A 131 6.28 13.96 -4.52
C ASP A 131 6.78 12.50 -4.71
N CYS A 132 7.66 12.00 -3.83
CA CYS A 132 8.23 10.65 -3.92
C CYS A 132 7.17 9.54 -4.01
N ALA A 133 6.08 9.61 -3.23
CA ALA A 133 4.98 8.64 -3.33
C ALA A 133 4.34 8.64 -4.71
N ARG A 134 4.05 9.82 -5.26
CA ARG A 134 3.43 9.98 -6.57
C ARG A 134 4.35 9.47 -7.69
N LEU A 135 5.64 9.77 -7.63
CA LEU A 135 6.64 9.27 -8.58
C LEU A 135 6.74 7.75 -8.52
N ALA A 136 6.89 7.16 -7.33
CA ALA A 136 6.98 5.72 -7.17
C ALA A 136 5.71 4.99 -7.67
N ALA A 137 4.52 5.52 -7.37
CA ALA A 137 3.26 4.99 -7.88
C ALA A 137 3.13 5.10 -9.41
N ALA A 138 3.64 6.19 -10.02
CA ALA A 138 3.66 6.35 -11.47
C ALA A 138 4.58 5.31 -12.13
N LEU A 139 5.79 5.12 -11.61
CA LEU A 139 6.74 4.10 -12.09
C LEU A 139 6.13 2.70 -12.05
N VAL A 140 5.45 2.33 -10.95
CA VAL A 140 4.74 1.05 -10.84
C VAL A 140 3.62 0.92 -11.86
N ARG A 141 2.83 1.98 -12.12
CA ARG A 141 1.77 1.95 -13.15
C ARG A 141 2.34 1.75 -14.55
N VAL A 142 3.44 2.43 -14.88
CA VAL A 142 4.15 2.22 -16.15
C VAL A 142 4.67 0.78 -16.26
N SER A 143 5.16 0.19 -15.17
CA SER A 143 5.62 -1.20 -15.17
C SER A 143 4.53 -2.21 -15.54
N LEU A 144 3.27 -1.89 -15.24
CA LEU A 144 2.09 -2.73 -15.45
C LEU A 144 1.42 -2.52 -16.82
N ASP A 145 1.66 -1.39 -17.47
CA ASP A 145 1.03 -1.02 -18.75
C ASP A 145 2.10 -0.83 -19.83
N THR A 146 2.25 -1.84 -20.69
CA THR A 146 3.18 -1.81 -21.82
C THR A 146 2.91 -0.64 -22.78
N ARG A 147 1.65 -0.26 -23.01
CA ARG A 147 1.32 0.87 -23.89
C ARG A 147 1.69 2.21 -23.25
N LEU A 148 1.55 2.33 -21.94
CA LEU A 148 2.01 3.51 -21.21
C LEU A 148 3.54 3.60 -21.24
N ARG A 149 4.24 2.46 -21.09
CA ARG A 149 5.70 2.40 -21.20
C ARG A 149 6.19 2.92 -22.55
N ASP A 150 5.61 2.44 -23.65
CA ASP A 150 6.01 2.86 -25.01
C ASP A 150 5.75 4.35 -25.28
N LYS A 151 4.76 4.95 -24.60
CA LYS A 151 4.46 6.39 -24.71
C LYS A 151 5.39 7.29 -23.90
N VAL A 152 5.95 6.78 -22.80
CA VAL A 152 6.82 7.56 -21.91
C VAL A 152 8.29 7.42 -22.30
N ALA A 153 8.66 6.33 -22.98
CA ALA A 153 10.01 6.08 -23.46
C ALA A 153 10.34 6.74 -24.82
N ASN A 154 9.37 7.38 -25.48
CA ASN A 154 9.52 8.15 -26.73
C ASN A 154 9.33 9.64 -26.46
#